data_AF-A0A7V9B3U0-F1
#
_entry.id   AF-A0A7V9B3U0-F1
#
_cell.length_a   1.000
_cell.length_b   1.000
_cell.length_c   1.000
_cell.angle_alpha   90.00
_cell.angle_beta   90.00
_cell.angle_gamma   90.00
#
_symmetry.space_group_name_H-M   'P 1'
#
loop_
_entity.id
_entity.type
_entity.pdbx_description
1 polymer ?
#
loop_
_entity_poly.entity_id
_entity_poly.type
_entity_poly.pdbx_seq_one_letter_code
_entity_poly.pdbx_strand_id
1 'polypeptide(L)'
;MAITGNRTRRAVEVNATEGSGPSRRARPLRAATRGKVGRERAASVPSRLTLVDAAVHRVLVARSLMLLRWAVGVIFLYFGALKLIPGYSPAESLVMETIKTITFDLVPGRAGVAFTGAVECGLGVLLLTGWFRRLTIYVLGLELLGILAPLVLLPTRLFDSPATPTIEGQYVLKDITLVAAGMVLATTIRGGRLVTGPHTAQPTSRQGAPGAVSADEKLRIVLESIRADHSCSDAARAHGITPQEYRRWRDELLDGAAANMSSPQGPEGSGAGTVGRRV
;
A
#
# COMPACT_ATOMS: atom_id res chain seq x y z
N MET A 1 33.00 0.34 63.13
CA MET A 1 32.64 1.76 63.39
C MET A 1 31.27 1.97 62.73
N ALA A 2 30.17 1.46 63.32
CA ALA A 2 29.33 2.11 64.34
C ALA A 2 28.90 3.51 63.84
N ILE A 3 27.62 3.86 63.64
CA ILE A 3 26.60 4.08 64.67
C ILE A 3 25.27 4.45 63.97
N THR A 4 24.16 3.79 64.38
CA THR A 4 22.81 4.33 64.74
C THR A 4 22.01 5.16 63.71
N GLY A 5 20.67 5.06 63.59
CA GLY A 5 19.69 4.31 64.36
C GLY A 5 18.27 4.84 64.10
N ASN A 6 17.35 3.91 64.29
CA ASN A 6 15.89 3.95 64.25
C ASN A 6 15.25 4.83 65.35
N ARG A 7 14.05 5.39 65.09
CA ARG A 7 12.91 5.64 66.03
C ARG A 7 11.80 6.36 65.21
N THR A 8 10.50 6.08 65.25
CA THR A 8 9.52 5.57 66.25
C THR A 8 8.20 5.32 65.49
N ARG A 9 7.55 4.14 65.46
CA ARG A 9 6.59 3.50 66.40
C ARG A 9 5.35 4.32 66.83
N ARG A 10 4.15 3.85 66.42
CA ARG A 10 2.91 3.50 67.18
C ARG A 10 1.77 3.29 66.14
N ALA A 11 1.12 2.15 65.89
CA ALA A 11 0.49 1.07 66.68
C ALA A 11 -0.78 1.49 67.46
N VAL A 12 -1.77 0.56 67.48
CA VAL A 12 -3.03 0.46 68.27
C VAL A 12 -4.29 0.92 67.48
N GLU A 13 -5.45 0.24 67.34
CA GLU A 13 -6.12 -1.01 67.79
C GLU A 13 -7.29 -1.25 66.77
N VAL A 14 -7.69 -2.47 66.34
CA VAL A 14 -8.77 -3.35 66.91
C VAL A 14 -10.09 -2.56 67.17
N ASN A 15 -11.30 -2.85 66.69
CA ASN A 15 -12.03 -4.10 66.48
C ASN A 15 -13.35 -3.86 65.69
N ALA A 16 -14.01 -4.95 65.30
CA ALA A 16 -15.30 -5.02 64.61
C ALA A 16 -16.52 -4.61 65.46
N THR A 17 -17.57 -4.06 64.82
CA THR A 17 -18.99 -4.25 65.19
C THR A 17 -19.94 -3.86 64.04
N GLU A 18 -21.00 -4.69 63.90
CA GLU A 18 -22.35 -4.35 63.41
C GLU A 18 -22.51 -4.04 61.90
N GLY A 19 -23.35 -4.72 61.11
CA GLY A 19 -24.63 -5.33 61.42
C GLY A 19 -25.77 -4.47 60.87
N SER A 20 -26.60 -5.06 60.02
CA SER A 20 -27.98 -4.67 59.65
C SER A 20 -28.25 -3.66 58.51
N GLY A 21 -29.01 -4.13 57.51
CA GLY A 21 -30.25 -3.46 57.11
C GLY A 21 -30.26 -2.67 55.78
N PRO A 22 -31.14 -3.02 54.82
CA PRO A 22 -31.24 -2.38 53.51
C PRO A 22 -32.18 -1.16 53.55
N SER A 23 -32.14 -0.30 52.52
CA SER A 23 -33.32 0.21 51.77
C SER A 23 -33.15 1.64 51.23
N ARG A 24 -33.67 1.78 50.00
CA ARG A 24 -34.41 2.93 49.44
C ARG A 24 -33.68 4.06 48.70
N ARG A 25 -34.12 4.12 47.42
CA ARG A 25 -34.57 5.30 46.66
C ARG A 25 -33.51 6.10 45.93
N ALA A 26 -33.17 5.62 44.73
CA ALA A 26 -32.73 6.50 43.66
C ALA A 26 -33.91 7.38 43.20
N ARG A 27 -33.76 8.69 43.41
CA ARG A 27 -34.63 9.78 42.95
C ARG A 27 -34.11 10.24 41.57
N PRO A 28 -34.95 10.44 40.54
CA PRO A 28 -34.44 10.89 39.25
C PRO A 28 -34.18 12.39 39.30
N LEU A 29 -32.92 12.79 39.13
CA LEU A 29 -32.54 14.18 38.87
C LEU A 29 -32.34 14.35 37.37
N ARG A 30 -33.39 14.88 36.72
CA ARG A 30 -33.26 15.59 35.45
C ARG A 30 -32.32 16.77 35.68
N ALA A 31 -31.15 16.75 35.05
CA ALA A 31 -30.35 17.95 34.82
C ALA A 31 -30.00 17.98 33.33
N ALA A 32 -30.57 18.98 32.67
CA ALA A 32 -30.33 19.31 31.29
C ALA A 32 -28.85 19.66 31.08
N THR A 33 -28.19 18.97 30.15
CA THR A 33 -27.03 19.51 29.44
C THR A 33 -27.33 19.41 27.96
N ARG A 34 -27.98 20.47 27.47
CA ARG A 34 -28.15 20.78 26.06
C ARG A 34 -26.75 20.99 25.47
N GLY A 35 -26.13 19.91 25.01
CA GLY A 35 -24.92 19.97 24.22
C GLY A 35 -25.18 20.84 23.00
N LYS A 36 -24.54 22.00 22.95
CA LYS A 36 -24.36 22.76 21.71
C LYS A 36 -23.49 21.89 20.80
N VAL A 37 -24.12 21.02 20.03
CA VAL A 37 -23.51 20.46 18.83
C VAL A 37 -23.31 21.65 17.90
N GLY A 38 -22.05 22.09 17.82
CA GLY A 38 -21.60 23.12 16.90
C GLY A 38 -21.95 22.69 15.49
N ARG A 39 -23.08 23.19 15.00
CA ARG A 39 -23.55 23.04 13.64
C ARG A 39 -22.58 23.78 12.72
N GLU A 40 -21.77 22.98 12.04
CA GLU A 40 -21.30 23.15 10.66
C GLU A 40 -21.09 24.60 10.18
N ARG A 41 -19.82 24.98 10.06
CA ARG A 41 -19.36 25.77 8.91
C ARG A 41 -18.32 24.96 8.15
N ALA A 42 -18.75 23.85 7.57
CA ALA A 42 -18.08 23.32 6.39
C ALA A 42 -18.27 24.39 5.30
N ALA A 43 -17.24 25.18 5.03
CA ALA A 43 -17.24 26.12 3.93
C ALA A 43 -17.64 25.33 2.67
N SER A 44 -18.79 25.67 2.09
CA SER A 44 -19.29 25.02 0.88
C SER A 44 -18.32 25.34 -0.26
N VAL A 45 -17.36 24.44 -0.49
CA VAL A 45 -16.51 24.49 -1.68
C VAL A 45 -17.45 24.48 -2.89
N PRO A 46 -17.32 25.43 -3.83
CA PRO A 46 -18.21 25.52 -4.99
C PRO A 46 -18.34 24.17 -5.70
N SER A 47 -19.57 23.71 -5.90
CA SER A 47 -19.94 22.39 -6.44
C SER A 47 -19.33 22.07 -7.81
N ARG A 48 -18.88 23.07 -8.57
CA ARG A 48 -18.15 22.86 -9.83
C ARG A 48 -16.67 22.53 -9.63
N LEU A 49 -16.04 23.09 -8.60
CA LEU A 49 -14.64 22.80 -8.27
C LEU A 49 -14.49 21.37 -7.77
N THR A 50 -15.48 20.84 -7.05
CA THR A 50 -15.47 19.45 -6.56
C THR A 50 -15.65 18.43 -7.69
N LEU A 51 -16.43 18.76 -8.73
CA LEU A 51 -16.60 17.91 -9.92
C LEU A 51 -15.34 17.86 -10.78
N VAL A 52 -14.69 19.01 -10.98
CA VAL A 52 -13.41 19.11 -11.70
C VAL A 52 -12.32 18.39 -10.92
N ASP A 53 -12.23 18.60 -9.61
CA ASP A 53 -11.28 17.91 -8.74
C ASP A 53 -11.46 16.38 -8.80
N ALA A 54 -12.70 15.89 -8.70
CA ALA A 54 -12.99 14.47 -8.86
C ALA A 54 -12.62 13.93 -10.25
N ALA A 55 -12.83 14.71 -11.31
CA ALA A 55 -12.44 14.33 -12.67
C ALA A 55 -10.91 14.28 -12.84
N VAL A 56 -10.20 15.29 -12.36
CA VAL A 56 -8.73 15.37 -12.37
C VAL A 56 -8.15 14.22 -11.57
N HIS A 57 -8.63 13.99 -10.35
CA HIS A 57 -8.19 12.89 -9.50
C HIS A 57 -8.36 11.52 -10.19
N ARG A 58 -9.50 11.27 -10.85
CA ARG A 58 -9.71 10.03 -11.64
C ARG A 58 -8.69 9.88 -12.76
N VAL A 59 -8.41 10.95 -13.50
CA VAL A 59 -7.43 10.92 -14.60
C VAL A 59 -6.02 10.66 -14.07
N LEU A 60 -5.63 11.32 -12.97
CA LEU A 60 -4.32 11.14 -12.34
C LEU A 60 -4.13 9.69 -11.89
N VAL A 61 -5.11 9.11 -11.20
CA VAL A 61 -5.04 7.72 -10.73
C VAL A 61 -4.96 6.74 -11.90
N ALA A 62 -5.75 6.96 -12.95
CA ALA A 62 -5.81 6.07 -14.10
C ALA A 62 -4.54 6.13 -14.97
N ARG A 63 -3.90 7.30 -15.10
CA ARG A 63 -2.83 7.52 -16.10
C ARG A 63 -1.44 7.74 -15.51
N SER A 64 -1.30 8.14 -14.24
CA SER A 64 -0.01 8.50 -13.64
C SER A 64 1.05 7.41 -13.78
N LEU A 65 0.72 6.15 -13.46
CA LEU A 65 1.67 5.05 -13.55
C LEU A 65 2.08 4.73 -14.99
N MET A 66 1.15 4.82 -15.93
CA MET A 66 1.45 4.62 -17.35
C MET A 66 2.37 5.72 -17.88
N LEU A 67 2.04 6.98 -17.56
CA LEU A 67 2.84 8.15 -17.93
C LEU A 67 4.22 8.12 -17.28
N LEU A 68 4.32 7.73 -16.00
CA LEU A 68 5.59 7.59 -15.29
C LEU A 68 6.47 6.55 -15.97
N ARG A 69 5.92 5.39 -16.32
CA ARG A 69 6.66 4.32 -17.02
C ARG A 69 7.17 4.81 -18.37
N TRP A 70 6.34 5.50 -19.14
CA TRP A 70 6.72 6.03 -20.44
C TRP A 70 7.76 7.14 -20.33
N ALA A 71 7.57 8.08 -19.42
CA ALA A 71 8.52 9.17 -19.20
C ALA A 71 9.90 8.62 -18.83
N VAL A 72 9.97 7.71 -17.85
CA VAL A 72 11.24 7.08 -17.44
C VAL A 72 11.84 6.29 -18.60
N GLY A 73 11.04 5.50 -19.33
CA GLY A 73 11.50 4.73 -20.48
C GLY A 73 12.07 5.58 -21.62
N VAL A 74 11.40 6.69 -21.97
CA VAL A 74 11.87 7.63 -23.00
C VAL A 74 13.17 8.31 -22.55
N ILE A 75 13.25 8.72 -21.28
CA ILE A 75 14.46 9.37 -20.73
C ILE A 75 15.65 8.41 -20.85
N PHE A 76 15.53 7.17 -20.37
CA PHE A 76 16.60 6.17 -20.50
C PHE A 76 16.98 5.89 -21.96
N LEU A 77 16.00 5.73 -22.84
CA LEU A 77 16.26 5.48 -24.26
C LEU A 77 17.00 6.64 -24.92
N TYR A 78 16.58 7.87 -24.64
CA TYR A 78 17.17 9.07 -25.22
C TYR A 78 18.60 9.29 -24.73
N PHE A 79 18.82 9.28 -23.41
CA PHE A 79 20.16 9.48 -22.85
C PHE A 79 21.10 8.30 -23.13
N GLY A 80 20.57 7.08 -23.25
CA GLY A 80 21.32 5.90 -23.68
C GLY A 80 21.80 6.04 -25.13
N ALA A 81 20.92 6.47 -26.04
CA ALA A 81 21.26 6.68 -27.43
C ALA A 81 22.35 7.75 -27.59
N LEU A 82 22.29 8.84 -26.81
CA LEU A 82 23.34 9.87 -26.82
C LEU A 82 24.69 9.33 -26.35
N LYS A 83 24.74 8.36 -25.43
CA LYS A 83 26.01 7.75 -24.98
C LYS A 83 26.68 6.90 -26.05
N LEU A 84 25.91 6.31 -26.97
CA LEU A 84 26.45 5.50 -28.07
C LEU A 84 27.24 6.34 -29.09
N ILE A 85 26.94 7.64 -29.20
CA ILE A 85 27.62 8.57 -30.10
C ILE A 85 28.71 9.32 -29.32
N PRO A 86 30.00 9.26 -29.73
CA PRO A 86 31.08 9.97 -29.05
C PRO A 86 30.87 11.49 -29.05
N GLY A 87 31.02 12.13 -27.88
CA GLY A 87 30.95 13.58 -27.71
C GLY A 87 29.54 14.16 -27.58
N TYR A 88 28.48 13.34 -27.65
CA TYR A 88 27.09 13.81 -27.62
C TYR A 88 26.48 13.79 -26.23
N SER A 89 26.96 12.91 -25.34
CA SER A 89 26.44 12.81 -23.98
C SER A 89 27.11 13.85 -23.08
N PRO A 90 26.36 14.78 -22.45
CA PRO A 90 26.94 15.73 -21.49
C PRO A 90 27.59 15.06 -20.28
N ALA A 91 27.18 13.83 -19.96
CA ALA A 91 27.70 13.06 -18.83
C ALA A 91 28.84 12.10 -19.23
N GLU A 92 29.32 12.13 -20.48
CA GLU A 92 30.31 11.18 -20.99
C GLU A 92 31.59 11.15 -20.12
N SER A 93 32.16 12.32 -19.85
CA SER A 93 33.36 12.46 -19.03
C SER A 93 33.15 11.93 -17.60
N LEU A 94 31.96 12.15 -17.03
CA LEU A 94 31.61 11.69 -15.68
C LEU A 94 31.50 10.17 -15.64
N VAL A 95 30.82 9.58 -16.62
CA VAL A 95 30.68 8.12 -16.74
C VAL A 95 32.04 7.47 -16.96
N MET A 96 32.91 8.05 -17.80
CA MET A 96 34.25 7.50 -18.03
C MET A 96 35.06 7.42 -16.74
N GLU A 97 35.10 8.50 -15.95
CA GLU A 97 35.86 8.53 -14.69
C GLU A 97 35.27 7.56 -13.66
N THR A 98 33.94 7.45 -13.62
CA THR A 98 33.24 6.51 -12.74
C THR A 98 33.56 5.06 -13.09
N ILE A 99 33.49 4.70 -14.38
CA ILE A 99 33.85 3.35 -14.86
C ILE A 99 35.32 3.07 -14.58
N LYS A 100 36.22 4.01 -14.86
CA LYS A 100 37.64 3.88 -14.55
C LYS A 100 37.87 3.60 -13.07
N THR A 101 37.16 4.30 -12.20
CA THR A 101 37.25 4.13 -10.73
C THR A 101 36.75 2.75 -10.29
N ILE A 102 35.58 2.32 -10.77
CA ILE A 102 34.97 1.03 -10.39
C ILE A 102 35.73 -0.16 -10.96
N THR A 103 36.29 -0.01 -12.16
CA THR A 103 36.99 -1.10 -12.87
C THR A 103 38.49 -1.10 -12.62
N PHE A 104 39.00 -0.23 -11.73
CA PHE A 104 40.44 -0.05 -11.48
C PHE A 104 41.24 0.17 -12.77
N ASP A 105 40.68 0.95 -13.71
CA ASP A 105 41.26 1.27 -15.02
C ASP A 105 41.45 0.06 -15.97
N LEU A 106 40.84 -1.11 -15.66
CA LEU A 106 40.90 -2.27 -16.56
C LEU A 106 40.04 -2.11 -17.81
N VAL A 107 38.93 -1.37 -17.71
CA VAL A 107 38.00 -1.17 -18.84
C VAL A 107 38.24 0.20 -19.47
N PRO A 108 38.46 0.28 -20.79
CA PRO A 108 38.56 1.57 -21.49
C PRO A 108 37.30 2.40 -21.27
N GLY A 109 37.45 3.66 -20.84
CA GLY A 109 36.32 4.53 -20.48
C GLY A 109 35.25 4.60 -21.57
N ARG A 110 35.64 4.70 -22.85
CA ARG A 110 34.69 4.73 -23.98
C ARG A 110 33.91 3.44 -24.15
N ALA A 111 34.54 2.28 -23.94
CA ALA A 111 33.84 1.00 -23.97
C ALA A 111 32.81 0.91 -22.84
N GLY A 112 33.17 1.42 -21.65
CA GLY A 112 32.26 1.55 -20.51
C GLY A 112 31.05 2.44 -20.82
N VAL A 113 31.27 3.62 -21.41
CA VAL A 113 30.19 4.55 -21.81
C VAL A 113 29.28 3.94 -22.87
N ALA A 114 29.84 3.24 -23.87
CA ALA A 114 29.04 2.58 -24.88
C ALA A 114 28.22 1.42 -24.28
N PHE A 115 28.80 0.67 -23.34
CA PHE A 115 28.11 -0.40 -22.63
C PHE A 115 26.94 0.14 -21.79
N THR A 116 27.16 1.19 -20.99
CA THR A 116 26.07 1.81 -20.21
C THR A 116 24.99 2.37 -21.14
N GLY A 117 25.37 3.04 -22.24
CA GLY A 117 24.43 3.50 -23.25
C GLY A 117 23.58 2.37 -23.87
N ALA A 118 24.16 1.20 -24.13
CA ALA A 118 23.43 0.05 -24.64
C ALA A 118 22.45 -0.53 -23.60
N VAL A 119 22.86 -0.60 -22.33
CA VAL A 119 22.00 -1.03 -21.22
C VAL A 119 20.83 -0.06 -21.02
N GLU A 120 21.10 1.25 -21.03
CA GLU A 120 20.07 2.30 -20.93
C GLU A 120 19.06 2.24 -22.08
N CYS A 121 19.52 2.04 -23.32
CA CYS A 121 18.65 1.83 -24.47
C CYS A 121 17.77 0.59 -24.29
N GLY A 122 18.37 -0.55 -23.89
CA GLY A 122 17.64 -1.78 -23.63
C GLY A 122 16.60 -1.62 -22.52
N LEU A 123 16.97 -0.95 -21.43
CA LEU A 123 16.08 -0.64 -20.31
C LEU A 123 14.93 0.27 -20.75
N GLY A 124 15.21 1.30 -21.56
CA GLY A 124 14.20 2.18 -22.15
C GLY A 124 13.18 1.39 -22.97
N VAL A 125 13.64 0.50 -23.86
CA VAL A 125 12.76 -0.37 -24.66
C VAL A 125 11.94 -1.32 -23.77
N LEU A 126 12.56 -1.96 -22.77
CA LEU A 126 11.88 -2.83 -21.81
C LEU A 126 10.79 -2.08 -21.04
N LEU A 127 11.08 -0.85 -20.60
CA LEU A 127 10.13 0.00 -19.90
C LEU A 127 9.00 0.47 -20.81
N LEU A 128 9.23 0.73 -22.10
CA LEU A 128 8.19 1.16 -23.05
C LEU A 128 7.30 0.00 -23.49
N THR A 129 7.89 -1.13 -23.85
CA THR A 129 7.17 -2.34 -24.28
C THR A 129 6.48 -3.07 -23.13
N GLY A 130 7.04 -2.99 -21.91
CA GLY A 130 6.56 -3.73 -20.75
C GLY A 130 6.92 -5.22 -20.78
N TRP A 131 7.81 -5.63 -21.69
CA TRP A 131 8.29 -7.01 -21.79
C TRP A 131 9.29 -7.35 -20.68
N PHE A 132 9.36 -8.63 -20.30
CA PHE A 132 10.27 -9.15 -19.28
C PHE A 132 10.30 -8.37 -17.96
N ARG A 133 9.11 -8.03 -17.44
CA ARG A 133 8.86 -7.28 -16.20
C ARG A 133 9.83 -7.55 -15.03
N ARG A 134 10.19 -8.81 -14.76
CA ARG A 134 11.13 -9.16 -13.68
C ARG A 134 12.54 -8.69 -13.99
N LEU A 135 13.03 -8.94 -15.21
CA LEU A 135 14.34 -8.49 -15.67
C LEU A 135 14.43 -6.96 -15.63
N THR A 136 13.38 -6.26 -16.08
CA THR A 136 13.31 -4.80 -16.05
C THR A 136 13.58 -4.24 -14.66
N ILE A 137 13.03 -4.85 -13.59
CA ILE A 137 13.25 -4.39 -12.21
C ILE A 137 14.73 -4.54 -11.81
N TYR A 138 15.36 -5.68 -12.15
CA TYR A 138 16.75 -5.92 -11.79
C TYR A 138 17.70 -4.97 -12.53
N VAL A 139 17.48 -4.80 -13.84
CA VAL A 139 18.27 -3.87 -14.66
C VAL A 139 18.05 -2.44 -14.19
N LEU A 140 16.81 -2.02 -13.96
CA LEU A 140 16.50 -0.69 -13.42
C LEU A 140 17.18 -0.45 -12.08
N GLY A 141 17.16 -1.42 -11.16
CA GLY A 141 17.82 -1.30 -9.86
C GLY A 141 19.33 -1.12 -10.00
N LEU A 142 19.97 -1.91 -10.86
CA LEU A 142 21.40 -1.80 -11.12
C LEU A 142 21.76 -0.45 -11.77
N GLU A 143 20.95 -0.01 -12.73
CA GLU A 143 21.16 1.25 -13.43
C GLU A 143 21.06 2.45 -12.49
N LEU A 144 20.05 2.47 -11.62
CA LEU A 144 19.86 3.51 -10.63
C LEU A 144 21.02 3.56 -9.61
N LEU A 145 21.61 2.41 -9.25
CA LEU A 145 22.83 2.37 -8.45
C LEU A 145 24.03 2.94 -9.21
N GLY A 146 24.15 2.60 -10.49
CA GLY A 146 25.23 3.11 -11.36
C GLY A 146 25.19 4.62 -11.53
N ILE A 147 24.00 5.19 -11.79
CA ILE A 147 23.81 6.64 -11.97
C ILE A 147 24.14 7.43 -10.70
N LEU A 148 23.87 6.88 -9.51
CA LEU A 148 24.18 7.53 -8.25
C LEU A 148 25.58 7.23 -7.70
N ALA A 149 26.30 6.24 -8.25
CA ALA A 149 27.65 5.89 -7.81
C ALA A 149 28.63 7.08 -7.74
N PRO A 150 28.62 8.05 -8.68
CA PRO A 150 29.50 9.22 -8.62
C PRO A 150 29.36 10.06 -7.35
N LEU A 151 28.20 10.04 -6.66
CA LEU A 151 28.02 10.78 -5.39
C LEU A 151 28.98 10.31 -4.30
N VAL A 152 29.32 9.02 -4.31
CA VAL A 152 30.21 8.41 -3.32
C VAL A 152 31.63 8.34 -3.85
N LEU A 153 31.79 8.05 -5.15
CA LEU A 153 33.10 7.81 -5.76
C LEU A 153 33.84 9.09 -6.16
N LEU A 154 33.11 10.12 -6.61
CA LEU A 154 33.67 11.34 -7.19
C LEU A 154 33.10 12.63 -6.53
N PRO A 155 33.02 12.72 -5.19
CA PRO A 155 32.37 13.85 -4.53
C PRO A 155 33.04 15.19 -4.84
N THR A 156 34.37 15.21 -4.97
CA THR A 156 35.15 16.42 -5.30
C THR A 156 34.91 16.93 -6.71
N ARG A 157 34.38 16.11 -7.61
CA ARG A 157 34.00 16.50 -8.97
C ARG A 157 32.57 17.03 -9.04
N LEU A 158 31.69 16.49 -8.20
CA LEU A 158 30.29 16.88 -8.16
C LEU A 158 30.01 18.13 -7.32
N PHE A 159 30.93 18.51 -6.44
CA PHE A 159 30.75 19.61 -5.48
C PHE A 159 31.99 20.50 -5.40
N ASP A 160 31.83 21.79 -5.73
CA ASP A 160 32.87 22.81 -5.51
C ASP A 160 33.03 23.10 -4.00
N SER A 161 31.94 22.98 -3.26
CA SER A 161 31.88 23.00 -1.81
C SER A 161 30.77 22.05 -1.33
N PRO A 162 30.72 21.62 -0.06
CA PRO A 162 29.68 20.71 0.44
C PRO A 162 28.23 21.17 0.17
N ALA A 163 28.00 22.47 -0.05
CA ALA A 163 26.69 23.04 -0.34
C ALA A 163 26.51 23.49 -1.81
N THR A 164 27.55 23.42 -2.64
CA THR A 164 27.55 23.96 -4.00
C THR A 164 27.83 22.85 -5.01
N PRO A 165 26.79 22.24 -5.60
CA PRO A 165 26.97 21.23 -6.64
C PRO A 165 27.39 21.88 -7.97
N THR A 166 28.32 21.23 -8.66
CA THR A 166 28.68 21.55 -10.06
C THR A 166 27.50 21.25 -10.99
N ILE A 167 27.62 21.62 -12.27
CA ILE A 167 26.59 21.28 -13.27
C ILE A 167 26.41 19.76 -13.37
N GLU A 168 27.49 18.99 -13.33
CA GLU A 168 27.45 17.52 -13.29
C GLU A 168 26.80 17.02 -11.99
N GLY A 169 27.15 17.60 -10.84
CA GLY A 169 26.53 17.31 -9.55
C GLY A 169 25.02 17.54 -9.54
N GLN A 170 24.54 18.61 -10.17
CA GLN A 170 23.11 18.90 -10.31
C GLN A 170 22.37 17.85 -11.13
N TYR A 171 22.99 17.37 -12.22
CA TYR A 171 22.42 16.29 -13.02
C TYR A 171 22.27 15.00 -12.20
N VAL A 172 23.33 14.59 -11.49
CA VAL A 172 23.29 13.39 -10.65
C VAL A 172 22.29 13.52 -9.49
N LEU A 173 22.24 14.68 -8.83
CA LEU A 173 21.29 14.92 -7.74
C LEU A 173 19.84 14.86 -8.22
N LYS A 174 19.54 15.38 -9.42
CA LYS A 174 18.21 15.27 -10.02
C LYS A 174 17.82 13.80 -10.20
N ASP A 175 18.75 12.90 -10.48
CA ASP A 175 18.45 11.48 -10.74
C ASP A 175 17.95 10.72 -9.49
N ILE A 176 18.02 11.32 -8.29
CA ILE A 176 17.28 10.84 -7.11
C ILE A 176 15.77 10.77 -7.41
N THR A 177 15.24 11.66 -8.26
CA THR A 177 13.85 11.60 -8.72
C THR A 177 13.57 10.36 -9.56
N LEU A 178 14.53 9.90 -10.38
CA LEU A 178 14.43 8.65 -11.13
C LEU A 178 14.49 7.44 -10.20
N VAL A 179 15.23 7.50 -9.09
CA VAL A 179 15.20 6.45 -8.06
C VAL A 179 13.81 6.32 -7.46
N ALA A 180 13.22 7.44 -7.02
CA ALA A 180 11.87 7.43 -6.46
C ALA A 180 10.84 6.92 -7.48
N ALA A 181 10.91 7.38 -8.73
CA ALA A 181 10.07 6.89 -9.82
C ALA A 181 10.27 5.39 -10.07
N GLY A 182 11.51 4.92 -10.06
CA GLY A 182 11.87 3.52 -10.26
C GLY A 182 11.33 2.62 -9.16
N MET A 183 11.35 3.06 -7.90
CA MET A 183 10.71 2.35 -6.78
C MET A 183 9.20 2.21 -6.99
N VAL A 184 8.52 3.29 -7.39
CA VAL A 184 7.07 3.26 -7.71
C VAL A 184 6.79 2.30 -8.87
N LEU A 185 7.60 2.33 -9.93
CA LEU A 185 7.46 1.40 -11.04
C LEU A 185 7.71 -0.05 -10.61
N ALA A 186 8.73 -0.31 -9.79
CA ALA A 186 9.05 -1.65 -9.31
C ALA A 186 7.90 -2.27 -8.49
N THR A 187 7.23 -1.49 -7.64
CA THR A 187 6.04 -1.96 -6.90
C THR A 187 4.87 -2.28 -7.84
N THR A 188 4.64 -1.43 -8.84
CA THR A 188 3.56 -1.60 -9.82
C THR A 188 3.80 -2.80 -10.73
N ILE A 189 5.04 -3.00 -11.18
CA ILE A 189 5.43 -4.14 -12.02
C ILE A 189 5.23 -5.48 -11.26
N ARG A 190 5.35 -5.46 -9.92
CA ARG A 190 5.05 -6.60 -9.03
C ARG A 190 3.56 -6.77 -8.69
N GLY A 191 2.67 -5.94 -9.25
CA GLY A 191 1.22 -6.01 -9.05
C GLY A 191 0.65 -5.01 -8.03
N GLY A 192 1.46 -4.07 -7.54
CA GLY A 192 0.97 -2.95 -6.75
C GLY A 192 0.01 -2.07 -7.55
N ARG A 193 -1.01 -1.51 -6.89
CA ARG A 193 -2.02 -0.64 -7.48
C ARG A 193 -2.21 0.60 -6.62
N LEU A 194 -2.47 1.74 -7.26
CA LEU A 194 -2.92 2.95 -6.56
C LEU A 194 -4.34 2.71 -6.05
N VAL A 195 -4.56 2.92 -4.75
CA VAL A 195 -5.87 2.79 -4.10
C VAL A 195 -6.38 4.19 -3.76
N THR A 196 -7.58 4.51 -4.21
CA THR A 196 -8.23 5.79 -3.93
C THR A 196 -9.27 5.62 -2.84
N GLY A 197 -8.98 6.12 -1.63
CA GLY A 197 -9.92 6.17 -0.52
C GLY A 197 -9.28 6.86 0.68
N PRO A 198 -10.06 7.44 1.62
CA PRO A 198 -9.51 7.87 2.90
C PRO A 198 -8.80 6.66 3.51
N HIS A 199 -7.56 6.87 3.97
CA HIS A 199 -6.84 5.87 4.74
C HIS A 199 -7.57 5.70 6.08
N THR A 200 -8.72 5.03 6.06
CA THR A 200 -9.29 4.45 7.27
C THR A 200 -8.22 3.47 7.70
N ALA A 201 -7.62 3.74 8.86
CA ALA A 201 -6.62 2.91 9.49
C ALA A 201 -6.89 1.45 9.13
N GLN A 202 -5.85 0.78 8.62
CA GLN A 202 -5.78 -0.67 8.56
C GLN A 202 -6.54 -1.21 9.77
N PRO A 203 -7.68 -1.92 9.60
CA PRO A 203 -8.41 -2.39 10.75
C PRO A 203 -7.41 -3.21 11.53
N THR A 204 -7.10 -2.78 12.76
CA THR A 204 -6.45 -3.64 13.72
C THR A 204 -7.20 -4.94 13.63
N SER A 205 -6.51 -5.97 13.15
CA SER A 205 -7.05 -7.31 13.06
C SER A 205 -7.80 -7.54 14.35
N ARG A 206 -9.12 -7.69 14.31
CA ARG A 206 -9.82 -8.32 15.43
C ARG A 206 -9.30 -9.75 15.46
N GLN A 207 -8.13 -9.94 16.07
CA GLN A 207 -7.81 -11.14 16.82
C GLN A 207 -8.71 -11.10 18.07
N GLY A 208 -10.02 -11.17 17.84
CA GLY A 208 -11.03 -11.45 18.84
C GLY A 208 -11.54 -12.84 18.51
N ALA A 209 -11.59 -13.69 19.52
CA ALA A 209 -11.94 -15.11 19.51
C ALA A 209 -12.98 -15.56 18.46
N PRO A 210 -12.89 -16.81 17.95
CA PRO A 210 -13.74 -17.34 16.90
C PRO A 210 -15.21 -17.47 17.36
N GLY A 211 -15.99 -16.42 17.14
CA GLY A 211 -17.43 -16.54 16.98
C GLY A 211 -17.68 -17.02 15.56
N ALA A 212 -18.07 -18.28 15.38
CA ALA A 212 -18.35 -18.87 14.09
C ALA A 212 -19.40 -18.04 13.33
N VAL A 213 -18.99 -17.35 12.26
CA VAL A 213 -19.92 -16.74 11.30
C VAL A 213 -20.80 -17.87 10.75
N SER A 214 -22.11 -17.78 10.94
CA SER A 214 -23.05 -18.82 10.51
C SER A 214 -23.04 -18.98 8.99
N ALA A 215 -23.43 -20.17 8.50
CA ALA A 215 -23.46 -20.44 7.06
C ALA A 215 -24.34 -19.45 6.28
N ASP A 216 -25.49 -19.08 6.85
CA ASP A 216 -26.41 -18.08 6.28
C ASP A 216 -25.78 -16.69 6.19
N GLU A 217 -24.98 -16.31 7.20
CA GLU A 217 -24.31 -15.01 7.21
C GLU A 217 -23.19 -14.97 6.17
N LYS A 218 -22.42 -16.08 6.03
CA LYS A 218 -21.44 -16.21 4.94
C LYS A 218 -22.09 -16.09 3.57
N LEU A 219 -23.24 -16.76 3.38
CA LEU A 219 -23.99 -16.73 2.12
C LEU A 219 -24.52 -15.32 1.82
N ARG A 220 -25.09 -14.64 2.81
CA ARG A 220 -25.60 -13.26 2.67
C ARG A 220 -24.50 -12.30 2.23
N ILE A 221 -23.34 -12.38 2.89
CA ILE A 221 -22.17 -11.55 2.58
C ILE A 221 -21.68 -11.77 1.14
N VAL A 222 -21.62 -13.03 0.70
CA VAL A 222 -21.17 -13.38 -0.67
C VAL A 222 -22.21 -12.98 -1.72
N LEU A 223 -23.50 -13.03 -1.42
CA LEU A 223 -24.55 -12.61 -2.37
C LEU A 223 -24.66 -11.08 -2.47
N GLU A 224 -24.47 -10.37 -1.36
CA GLU A 224 -24.48 -8.90 -1.33
C GLU A 224 -23.32 -8.31 -2.16
N SER A 225 -22.13 -8.90 -2.06
CA SER A 225 -20.97 -8.48 -2.85
C SER A 225 -21.13 -8.71 -4.35
N ILE A 226 -21.80 -9.78 -4.76
CA ILE A 226 -22.07 -10.09 -6.17
C ILE A 226 -23.12 -9.12 -6.75
N ARG A 227 -24.12 -8.73 -5.96
CA ARG A 227 -25.18 -7.80 -6.40
C ARG A 227 -24.73 -6.35 -6.49
N ALA A 228 -23.76 -5.94 -5.67
CA ALA A 228 -23.32 -4.55 -5.56
C ALA A 228 -22.13 -4.17 -6.47
N ASP A 229 -21.68 -5.07 -7.34
CA ASP A 229 -20.51 -4.89 -8.23
C ASP A 229 -19.22 -4.54 -7.45
N HIS A 230 -19.10 -5.06 -6.22
CA HIS A 230 -17.94 -4.85 -5.36
C HIS A 230 -16.80 -5.81 -5.72
N SER A 231 -15.54 -5.32 -5.72
CA SER A 231 -14.41 -6.25 -5.80
C SER A 231 -14.37 -7.13 -4.54
N CYS A 232 -13.81 -8.35 -4.63
CA CYS A 232 -13.69 -9.24 -3.47
C CYS A 232 -12.96 -8.59 -2.29
N SER A 233 -12.05 -7.65 -2.56
CA SER A 233 -11.37 -6.88 -1.53
C SER A 233 -12.27 -5.85 -0.87
N ASP A 234 -13.24 -5.29 -1.58
CA ASP A 234 -14.16 -4.29 -1.06
C ASP A 234 -15.27 -4.95 -0.24
N ALA A 235 -15.75 -6.10 -0.70
CA ALA A 235 -16.68 -6.95 0.05
C ALA A 235 -16.07 -7.46 1.38
N ALA A 236 -14.86 -8.01 1.32
CA ALA A 236 -14.15 -8.43 2.53
C ALA A 236 -13.93 -7.26 3.51
N ARG A 237 -13.64 -6.06 2.98
CA ARG A 237 -13.48 -4.83 3.78
C ARG A 237 -14.79 -4.37 4.42
N ALA A 238 -15.93 -4.44 3.71
CA ALA A 238 -17.24 -4.02 4.20
C ALA A 238 -17.69 -4.83 5.43
N HIS A 239 -17.33 -6.11 5.49
CA HIS A 239 -17.71 -6.99 6.59
C HIS A 239 -16.60 -7.23 7.62
N GLY A 240 -15.42 -6.60 7.45
CA GLY A 240 -14.30 -6.74 8.38
C GLY A 240 -13.65 -8.13 8.39
N ILE A 241 -13.65 -8.80 7.23
CA ILE A 241 -13.19 -10.19 7.04
C ILE A 241 -11.95 -10.18 6.14
N THR A 242 -11.08 -11.17 6.25
CA THR A 242 -9.91 -11.21 5.36
C THR A 242 -10.32 -11.55 3.91
N PRO A 243 -9.61 -11.03 2.89
CA PRO A 243 -9.86 -11.40 1.50
C PRO A 243 -9.68 -12.91 1.23
N GLN A 244 -8.90 -13.62 2.04
CA GLN A 244 -8.66 -15.05 1.91
C GLN A 244 -9.85 -15.87 2.45
N GLU A 245 -10.40 -15.50 3.60
CA GLU A 245 -11.61 -16.13 4.14
C GLU A 245 -12.81 -15.91 3.22
N TYR A 246 -12.97 -14.69 2.69
CA TYR A 246 -14.02 -14.39 1.73
C TYR A 246 -13.90 -15.26 0.47
N ARG A 247 -12.68 -15.39 -0.11
CA ARG A 247 -12.46 -16.24 -1.29
C ARG A 247 -12.78 -17.69 -0.99
N ARG A 248 -12.33 -18.20 0.17
CA ARG A 248 -12.63 -19.56 0.61
C ARG A 248 -14.15 -19.82 0.68
N TRP A 249 -14.92 -18.93 1.31
CA TRP A 249 -16.38 -19.11 1.41
C TRP A 249 -17.08 -19.02 0.07
N ARG A 250 -16.65 -18.08 -0.79
CA ARG A 250 -17.17 -17.97 -2.14
C ARG A 250 -16.94 -19.27 -2.91
N ASP A 251 -15.72 -19.80 -2.87
CA ASP A 251 -15.36 -21.01 -3.61
C ASP A 251 -16.12 -22.23 -3.04
N GLU A 252 -16.21 -22.38 -1.71
CA GLU A 252 -17.03 -23.42 -1.04
C GLU A 252 -18.53 -23.35 -1.45
N LEU A 253 -19.09 -22.14 -1.56
CA LEU A 253 -20.49 -21.94 -1.95
C LEU A 253 -20.73 -22.18 -3.44
N LEU A 254 -19.79 -21.77 -4.30
CA LEU A 254 -19.86 -22.01 -5.74
C LEU A 254 -19.70 -23.50 -6.07
N ASP A 255 -18.79 -24.19 -5.40
CA ASP A 255 -18.58 -25.64 -5.56
C ASP A 255 -19.80 -26.42 -5.06
N GLY A 256 -20.40 -26.02 -3.93
CA GLY A 256 -21.64 -26.61 -3.43
C GLY A 256 -22.84 -26.38 -4.36
N ALA A 257 -22.98 -25.18 -4.93
CA ALA A 257 -24.01 -24.88 -5.92
C ALA A 257 -23.79 -25.67 -7.22
N ALA A 258 -22.56 -25.78 -7.70
CA ALA A 258 -22.21 -26.58 -8.86
C ALA A 258 -22.53 -28.07 -8.65
N ALA A 259 -22.19 -28.63 -7.49
CA ALA A 259 -22.50 -30.01 -7.13
C ALA A 259 -24.01 -30.30 -7.13
N ASN A 260 -24.82 -29.37 -6.59
CA ASN A 260 -26.28 -29.47 -6.60
C ASN A 260 -26.86 -29.34 -8.02
N MET A 261 -26.31 -28.47 -8.87
CA MET A 261 -26.76 -28.33 -10.26
C MET A 261 -26.36 -29.53 -11.14
N SER A 262 -25.25 -30.21 -10.82
CA SER A 262 -24.82 -31.43 -11.50
C SER A 262 -25.51 -32.70 -11.00
N SER A 263 -26.28 -32.61 -9.91
CA SER A 263 -27.08 -33.72 -9.38
C SER A 263 -28.47 -33.67 -10.02
N PRO A 264 -28.88 -34.68 -10.82
CA PRO A 264 -30.20 -34.68 -11.44
C PRO A 264 -31.25 -35.04 -10.39
N GLN A 265 -31.77 -34.05 -9.67
CA GLN A 265 -33.06 -34.18 -8.99
C GLN A 265 -33.97 -33.02 -9.42
N GLY A 266 -34.95 -33.37 -10.25
CA GLY A 266 -36.05 -32.49 -10.64
C GLY A 266 -36.99 -32.20 -9.46
N PRO A 267 -37.95 -31.28 -9.63
CA PRO A 267 -38.84 -30.88 -8.56
C PRO A 267 -39.96 -31.91 -8.39
N GLU A 268 -39.90 -32.74 -7.35
CA GLU A 268 -41.10 -33.44 -6.88
C GLU A 268 -41.80 -32.59 -5.82
N GLY A 269 -42.80 -31.83 -6.27
CA GLY A 269 -43.95 -31.53 -5.45
C GLY A 269 -44.93 -32.68 -5.52
N SER A 270 -45.25 -33.32 -4.40
CA SER A 270 -46.52 -33.99 -4.21
C SER A 270 -46.87 -34.02 -2.73
N GLY A 271 -47.82 -33.17 -2.35
CA GLY A 271 -48.52 -33.29 -1.08
C GLY A 271 -49.40 -34.54 -1.07
N ALA A 272 -49.47 -35.20 0.08
CA ALA A 272 -50.60 -36.05 0.42
C ALA A 272 -50.71 -36.07 1.95
N GLY A 273 -51.61 -35.24 2.47
CA GLY A 273 -52.20 -35.49 3.78
C GLY A 273 -52.91 -36.83 3.74
N THR A 274 -52.68 -37.67 4.74
CA THR A 274 -53.59 -38.77 5.06
C THR A 274 -54.01 -38.64 6.50
N VAL A 275 -55.24 -38.15 6.65
CA VAL A 275 -56.09 -38.38 7.81
C VAL A 275 -56.36 -39.89 7.90
N GLY A 276 -56.05 -40.49 9.05
CA GLY A 276 -56.41 -41.87 9.37
C GLY A 276 -56.86 -41.96 10.83
N ARG A 277 -58.18 -42.07 11.04
CA ARG A 277 -58.87 -42.20 12.32
C ARG A 277 -59.32 -43.66 12.51
N ARG A 278 -59.08 -44.21 13.72
CA ARG A 278 -59.67 -45.42 14.35
C ARG A 278 -59.43 -46.79 13.70
N VAL A 279 -58.86 -47.73 14.46
CA VAL A 279 -59.64 -48.64 15.36
C VAL A 279 -58.91 -48.69 16.70
#